data_AF-A0A925CP39-F1
#
_entry.id   AF-A0A925CP39-F1
#
_cell.length_a   1.000
_cell.length_b   1.000
_cell.length_c   1.000
_cell.angle_alpha   90.00
_cell.angle_beta   90.00
_cell.angle_gamma   90.00
#
_symmetry.space_group_name_H-M   'P 1'
#
loop_
_entity.id
_entity.type
_entity.pdbx_description
1 polymer ?
#
loop_
_entity_poly.entity_id
_entity_poly.type
_entity_poly.pdbx_seq_one_letter_code
_entity_poly.pdbx_strand_id
1 'polypeptide(L)'
;MSELLSSASAPFIVGIALALIALAIVLAPVFSDEVPSEIRSEHRTTPKLEIDDEPVPGSAIEALREIEFDRATGKLSEDDYDGMKSRYTVQALLELRQQDASESRGGVATAPTDLAERLVKKYRPGSTICHTHGLRPEPDALFCSECGNFLPGKCEQCGATVTAAGAHFCTECGHVLAA
;
A
#
# COMPACT_ATOMS: atom_id res chain seq x y z
N MET A 1 -20.19 -47.80 -44.90
CA MET A 1 -20.85 -47.55 -43.58
C MET A 1 -20.18 -46.42 -42.79
N SER A 2 -19.33 -45.58 -43.41
CA SER A 2 -18.55 -44.53 -42.72
C SER A 2 -19.03 -43.10 -43.02
N GLU A 3 -19.88 -42.91 -44.04
CA GLU A 3 -20.20 -41.59 -44.61
C GLU A 3 -21.44 -40.93 -43.96
N LEU A 4 -22.33 -41.71 -43.32
CA LEU A 4 -23.60 -41.21 -42.77
C LEU A 4 -23.49 -40.67 -41.34
N LEU A 5 -22.40 -40.93 -40.63
CA LEU A 5 -22.15 -40.32 -39.31
C LEU A 5 -21.54 -38.91 -39.41
N SER A 6 -21.02 -38.50 -40.57
CA SER A 6 -20.29 -37.23 -40.70
C SER A 6 -21.20 -36.00 -40.73
N SER A 7 -22.38 -36.07 -41.37
CA SER A 7 -23.27 -34.89 -41.52
C SER A 7 -24.15 -34.60 -40.30
N ALA A 8 -24.59 -35.62 -39.56
CA ALA A 8 -25.47 -35.46 -38.40
C ALA A 8 -24.70 -35.20 -37.08
N SER A 9 -23.47 -35.69 -36.98
CA SER A 9 -22.63 -35.47 -35.77
C SER A 9 -21.77 -34.22 -35.86
N ALA A 10 -21.53 -33.67 -37.06
CA ALA A 10 -20.80 -32.42 -37.25
C ALA A 10 -21.25 -31.27 -36.33
N PRO A 11 -22.56 -30.94 -36.19
CA PRO A 11 -22.97 -29.86 -35.30
C PRO A 11 -22.72 -30.18 -33.81
N PHE A 12 -22.86 -31.46 -33.41
CA PHE A 12 -22.57 -31.88 -32.04
C PHE A 12 -21.08 -31.85 -31.73
N ILE A 13 -20.23 -32.29 -32.66
CA ILE A 13 -18.77 -32.26 -32.53
C ILE A 13 -18.29 -30.81 -32.42
N VAL A 14 -18.83 -29.91 -33.27
CA VAL A 14 -18.53 -28.48 -33.20
C VAL A 14 -19.00 -27.89 -31.87
N GLY A 15 -20.21 -28.22 -31.41
CA GLY A 15 -20.72 -27.76 -30.12
C GLY A 15 -19.86 -28.21 -28.94
N ILE A 16 -19.45 -29.48 -28.91
CA ILE A 16 -18.56 -30.02 -27.86
C ILE A 16 -17.18 -29.37 -27.92
N ALA A 17 -16.62 -29.18 -29.12
CA ALA A 17 -15.32 -28.52 -29.28
C ALA A 17 -15.37 -27.07 -28.77
N LEU A 18 -16.42 -26.30 -29.10
CA LEU A 18 -16.60 -24.94 -28.60
C LEU A 18 -16.78 -24.90 -27.08
N ALA A 19 -17.54 -25.85 -26.52
CA ALA A 19 -17.73 -25.94 -25.07
C ALA A 19 -16.40 -26.23 -24.34
N LEU A 20 -15.57 -27.14 -24.87
CA LEU A 20 -14.25 -27.45 -24.30
C LEU A 20 -13.28 -26.27 -24.42
N ILE A 21 -13.29 -25.53 -25.53
CA ILE A 21 -12.49 -24.31 -25.71
C ILE A 21 -12.92 -23.24 -24.71
N ALA A 22 -14.23 -22.99 -24.57
CA ALA A 22 -14.75 -22.04 -23.60
C ALA A 22 -14.37 -22.44 -22.16
N LEU A 23 -14.50 -23.72 -21.82
CA LEU A 23 -14.09 -24.24 -20.51
C LEU A 23 -12.59 -24.05 -20.27
N ALA A 24 -11.74 -24.32 -21.27
CA ALA A 24 -10.30 -24.12 -21.16
C ALA A 24 -9.94 -22.63 -20.96
N ILE A 25 -10.61 -21.70 -21.65
CA ILE A 25 -10.42 -20.25 -21.46
C ILE A 25 -10.80 -19.82 -20.03
N VAL A 26 -11.88 -20.37 -19.48
CA VAL A 26 -12.34 -20.07 -18.11
C VAL A 26 -11.42 -20.67 -17.04
N LEU A 27 -10.87 -21.87 -17.29
CA LEU A 27 -9.97 -22.54 -16.35
C LEU A 27 -8.51 -22.07 -16.46
N ALA A 28 -8.09 -21.54 -17.60
CA ALA A 28 -6.76 -20.99 -17.79
C ALA A 28 -6.29 -20.06 -16.65
N PRO A 29 -7.06 -19.03 -16.22
CA PRO A 29 -6.63 -18.13 -15.14
C PRO A 29 -6.50 -18.80 -13.77
N VAL A 30 -7.12 -19.97 -13.53
CA VAL A 30 -6.99 -20.70 -12.26
C VAL A 30 -5.66 -21.43 -12.16
N PHE A 31 -5.08 -21.82 -13.30
CA PHE A 31 -3.80 -22.53 -13.38
C PHE A 31 -2.64 -21.65 -13.83
N SER A 32 -2.91 -20.43 -14.29
CA SER A 32 -1.90 -19.45 -14.64
C SER A 32 -1.45 -18.70 -13.38
N ASP A 33 -0.28 -19.08 -12.85
CA ASP A 33 0.45 -18.32 -11.81
C ASP A 33 0.96 -16.95 -12.31
N GLU A 34 0.79 -16.65 -13.59
CA GLU A 34 1.21 -15.39 -14.19
C GLU A 34 0.11 -14.34 -14.07
N VAL A 35 0.22 -13.53 -13.02
CA VAL A 35 -0.55 -12.29 -12.87
C VAL A 35 -0.22 -11.37 -14.05
N PRO A 36 -1.16 -11.05 -14.96
CA PRO A 36 -0.89 -10.11 -16.05
C PRO A 36 -0.49 -8.75 -15.47
N SER A 37 0.75 -8.35 -15.71
CA SER A 37 1.41 -7.22 -15.06
C SER A 37 0.90 -5.85 -15.54
N GLU A 38 0.07 -5.79 -16.58
CA GLU A 38 -0.29 -4.51 -17.24
C GLU A 38 -1.56 -3.84 -16.71
N ILE A 39 -2.45 -4.53 -15.98
CA ILE A 39 -3.64 -3.88 -15.35
C ILE A 39 -3.39 -3.56 -13.86
N ARG A 40 -2.14 -3.64 -13.40
CA ARG A 40 -1.76 -3.34 -12.00
C ARG A 40 -1.16 -1.96 -11.79
N SER A 41 -1.05 -1.13 -12.84
CA SER A 41 -0.36 0.17 -12.75
C SER A 41 -1.25 1.36 -12.35
N GLU A 42 -2.59 1.25 -12.33
CA GLU A 42 -3.44 2.42 -12.03
C GLU A 42 -4.27 2.35 -10.75
N HIS A 43 -4.22 1.25 -9.98
CA HIS A 43 -5.01 1.17 -8.73
C HIS A 43 -4.33 0.54 -7.51
N ARG A 44 -2.99 0.54 -7.46
CA ARG A 44 -2.26 0.06 -6.26
C ARG A 44 -1.50 1.20 -5.57
N THR A 45 -2.24 2.20 -5.11
CA THR A 45 -1.77 3.24 -4.16
C THR A 45 -1.96 2.85 -2.70
N THR A 46 -2.36 1.62 -2.39
CA THR A 46 -2.15 1.06 -1.06
C THR A 46 -1.04 0.01 -1.16
N PRO A 47 0.10 0.20 -0.49
CA PRO A 47 0.94 -0.93 -0.16
C PRO A 47 0.10 -1.76 0.81
N LYS A 48 -0.63 -2.74 0.27
CA LYS A 48 -1.15 -3.83 1.08
C LYS A 48 0.10 -4.52 1.60
N LEU A 49 0.49 -4.17 2.83
CA LEU A 49 1.21 -5.12 3.67
C LEU A 49 0.28 -6.33 3.71
N GLU A 50 0.51 -7.28 2.81
CA GLU A 50 0.09 -8.65 3.05
C GLU A 50 1.00 -9.13 4.15
N ILE A 51 0.65 -8.73 5.38
CA ILE A 51 1.06 -9.49 6.55
C ILE A 51 0.23 -10.75 6.39
N ASP A 52 0.82 -11.77 5.79
CA ASP A 52 0.33 -13.14 5.93
C ASP A 52 0.58 -13.53 7.39
N ASP A 53 -0.16 -12.90 8.31
CA ASP A 53 -0.33 -13.34 9.69
C ASP A 53 -1.24 -14.57 9.66
N GLU A 54 -0.85 -15.63 8.95
CA GLU A 54 -1.43 -16.93 9.28
C GLU A 54 -0.95 -17.24 10.71
N PRO A 55 -1.86 -17.30 11.71
CA PRO A 55 -1.46 -17.52 13.08
C PRO A 55 -0.72 -18.85 13.14
N VAL A 56 0.55 -18.81 13.52
CA VAL A 56 1.33 -20.03 13.73
C VAL A 56 0.64 -20.80 14.86
N PRO A 57 0.07 -22.00 14.59
CA PRO A 57 -0.69 -22.73 15.59
C PRO A 57 0.19 -23.02 16.80
N GLY A 58 -0.24 -22.57 17.98
CA GLY A 58 0.50 -22.74 19.23
C GLY A 58 1.56 -21.67 19.53
N SER A 59 1.55 -20.54 18.83
CA SER A 59 2.36 -19.36 19.20
C SER A 59 1.95 -18.77 20.55
N ALA A 60 2.87 -18.07 21.21
CA ALA A 60 2.55 -17.34 22.44
C ALA A 60 1.52 -16.21 22.22
N ILE A 61 1.45 -15.68 20.98
CA ILE A 61 0.43 -14.69 20.58
C ILE A 61 -0.97 -15.33 20.58
N GLU A 62 -1.11 -16.56 20.10
CA GLU A 62 -2.38 -17.27 20.12
C GLU A 62 -2.79 -17.66 21.54
N ALA A 63 -1.84 -18.11 22.36
CA ALA A 63 -2.09 -18.37 23.78
C ALA A 63 -2.59 -17.10 24.52
N LEU A 64 -2.07 -15.91 24.20
CA LEU A 64 -2.62 -14.64 24.73
C LEU A 64 -4.08 -14.40 24.32
N ARG A 65 -4.41 -14.64 23.05
CA ARG A 65 -5.79 -14.48 22.55
C ARG A 65 -6.75 -15.47 23.22
N GLU A 66 -6.32 -16.70 23.45
CA GLU A 66 -7.12 -17.74 24.10
C GLU A 66 -7.41 -17.40 25.57
N ILE A 67 -6.41 -16.98 26.35
CA ILE A 67 -6.65 -16.62 27.76
C ILE A 67 -7.49 -15.34 27.92
N GLU A 68 -7.42 -14.40 26.96
CA GLU A 68 -8.27 -13.21 26.95
C GLU A 68 -9.72 -13.59 26.64
N PHE A 69 -9.94 -14.54 25.74
CA PHE A 69 -11.24 -15.11 25.48
C PHE A 69 -11.80 -15.87 26.70
N ASP A 70 -10.98 -16.69 27.36
CA ASP A 70 -11.39 -17.43 28.56
C ASP A 70 -11.71 -16.50 29.75
N ARG A 71 -10.99 -15.38 29.90
CA ARG A 71 -11.36 -14.31 30.84
C ARG A 71 -12.70 -13.68 30.47
N ALA A 72 -12.89 -13.30 29.20
CA ALA A 72 -14.13 -12.67 28.74
C ALA A 72 -15.35 -13.58 28.88
N THR A 73 -15.16 -14.90 28.78
CA THR A 73 -16.22 -15.91 29.00
C THR A 73 -16.40 -16.29 30.48
N GLY A 74 -15.57 -15.76 31.38
CA GLY A 74 -15.65 -16.00 32.82
C GLY A 74 -15.13 -17.37 33.26
N LYS A 75 -14.35 -18.06 32.43
CA LYS A 75 -13.71 -19.34 32.78
C LYS A 75 -12.45 -19.17 33.63
N LEU A 76 -11.84 -17.98 33.57
CA LEU A 76 -10.58 -17.68 34.25
C LEU A 76 -10.80 -16.64 35.36
N SER A 77 -10.16 -16.84 36.52
CA SER A 77 -10.12 -15.84 37.59
C SER A 77 -9.13 -14.71 37.25
N GLU A 78 -9.27 -13.53 37.87
CA GLU A 78 -8.34 -12.41 37.61
C GLU A 78 -6.92 -12.69 38.09
N ASP A 79 -6.76 -13.38 39.23
CA ASP A 79 -5.45 -13.73 39.76
C ASP A 79 -4.72 -14.73 38.82
N ASP A 80 -5.44 -15.71 38.26
CA ASP A 80 -4.88 -16.65 37.29
C ASP A 80 -4.56 -15.98 35.94
N TYR A 81 -5.41 -15.05 35.51
CA TYR A 81 -5.23 -14.26 34.28
C TYR A 81 -3.94 -13.45 34.31
N ASP A 82 -3.68 -12.69 35.38
CA ASP A 82 -2.50 -11.83 35.48
C ASP A 82 -1.19 -12.65 35.43
N GLY A 83 -1.19 -13.80 36.09
CA GLY A 83 -0.09 -14.76 36.06
C GLY A 83 0.19 -15.31 34.65
N MET A 84 -0.85 -15.76 33.94
CA MET A 84 -0.71 -16.28 32.57
C MET A 84 -0.35 -15.17 31.58
N LYS A 85 -1.00 -14.00 31.65
CA LYS A 85 -0.75 -12.85 30.79
C LYS A 85 0.70 -12.40 30.86
N SER A 86 1.26 -12.27 32.06
CA SER A 86 2.66 -11.84 32.23
C SER A 86 3.64 -12.79 31.53
N ARG A 87 3.43 -14.12 31.66
CA ARG A 87 4.30 -15.13 31.04
C ARG A 87 4.20 -15.14 29.52
N TYR A 88 2.97 -15.18 28.99
CA TYR A 88 2.77 -15.25 27.55
C TYR A 88 3.13 -13.94 26.85
N THR A 89 3.01 -12.79 27.51
CA THR A 89 3.49 -11.49 26.96
C THR A 89 5.00 -11.50 26.74
N VAL A 90 5.76 -12.04 27.70
CA VAL A 90 7.22 -12.16 27.55
C VAL A 90 7.57 -13.11 26.40
N GLN A 91 6.87 -14.24 26.29
CA GLN A 91 7.09 -15.21 25.21
C GLN A 91 6.72 -14.62 23.83
N ALA A 92 5.58 -13.95 23.70
CA ALA A 92 5.15 -13.29 22.47
C ALA A 92 6.14 -12.21 22.02
N LEU A 93 6.67 -11.42 22.95
CA LEU A 93 7.71 -10.42 22.64
C LEU A 93 9.03 -11.05 22.17
N LEU A 94 9.37 -12.25 22.64
CA LEU A 94 10.54 -12.97 22.15
C LEU A 94 10.32 -13.54 20.76
N GLU A 95 9.14 -14.08 20.49
CA GLU A 95 8.74 -14.60 19.17
C GLU A 95 8.75 -13.49 18.10
N LEU A 96 8.11 -12.35 18.37
CA LEU A 96 8.08 -11.21 17.43
C LEU A 96 9.50 -10.72 17.08
N ARG A 97 10.38 -10.61 18.07
CA ARG A 97 11.78 -10.21 17.82
C ARG A 97 12.55 -11.23 17.00
N GLN A 98 12.24 -12.52 17.16
CA GLN A 98 12.87 -13.58 16.37
C GLN A 98 12.35 -13.57 14.93
N GLN A 99 11.05 -13.30 14.73
CA GLN A 99 10.44 -13.12 13.41
C GLN A 99 11.09 -11.92 12.70
N ASP A 100 11.13 -10.74 13.33
CA ASP A 100 11.83 -9.55 12.81
C ASP A 100 13.29 -9.87 12.43
N ALA A 101 14.01 -10.59 13.30
CA ALA A 101 15.40 -10.98 13.05
C ALA A 101 15.53 -12.00 11.91
N SER A 102 14.58 -12.91 11.74
CA SER A 102 14.57 -13.91 10.67
C SER A 102 14.22 -13.31 9.31
N GLU A 103 13.26 -12.39 9.28
CA GLU A 103 12.89 -11.60 8.10
C GLU A 103 14.07 -10.74 7.64
N SER A 104 14.81 -10.15 8.58
CA SER A 104 16.02 -9.39 8.28
C SER A 104 17.20 -10.23 7.75
N ARG A 105 17.18 -11.55 7.94
CA ARG A 105 18.22 -12.50 7.47
C ARG A 105 17.87 -13.19 6.14
N GLY A 106 16.59 -13.29 5.80
CA GLY A 106 16.10 -14.03 4.63
C GLY A 106 15.81 -13.20 3.38
N GLY A 107 15.66 -11.87 3.51
CA GLY A 107 15.43 -10.97 2.38
C GLY A 107 16.27 -9.71 2.56
N VAL A 108 16.66 -9.07 1.44
CA VAL A 108 17.37 -7.78 1.44
C VAL A 108 16.65 -6.81 2.37
N ALA A 109 17.19 -6.66 3.59
CA ALA A 109 16.61 -5.89 4.65
C ALA A 109 16.72 -4.41 4.29
N THR A 110 15.75 -3.90 3.55
CA THR A 110 15.45 -2.48 3.67
C THR A 110 14.68 -2.30 4.94
N ALA A 111 15.42 -1.92 5.99
CA ALA A 111 14.86 -1.47 7.25
C ALA A 111 13.65 -0.55 7.00
N PRO A 112 12.64 -0.53 7.88
CA PRO A 112 11.50 0.39 7.75
C PRO A 112 11.96 1.86 7.63
N THR A 113 13.10 2.21 8.25
CA THR A 113 13.78 3.50 8.07
C THR A 113 14.24 3.73 6.63
N ASP A 114 14.77 2.70 5.96
CA ASP A 114 15.28 2.76 4.58
C ASP A 114 14.14 2.78 3.55
N LEU A 115 13.01 2.11 3.81
CA LEU A 115 11.80 2.32 2.99
C LEU A 115 11.26 3.75 3.14
N ALA A 116 11.11 4.23 4.37
CA ALA A 116 10.60 5.57 4.64
C ALA A 116 11.52 6.66 4.06
N GLU A 117 12.84 6.54 4.23
CA GLU A 117 13.82 7.46 3.67
C GLU A 117 13.86 7.41 2.14
N ARG A 118 13.76 6.21 1.53
CA ARG A 118 13.66 6.09 0.06
C ARG A 118 12.38 6.71 -0.48
N LEU A 119 11.26 6.58 0.22
CA LEU A 119 10.00 7.24 -0.15
C LEU A 119 10.14 8.75 -0.05
N VAL A 120 10.64 9.29 1.06
CA VAL A 120 10.90 10.74 1.21
C VAL A 120 11.84 11.26 0.13
N LYS A 121 12.92 10.53 -0.17
CA LYS A 121 13.87 10.89 -1.23
C LYS A 121 13.24 10.87 -2.62
N LYS A 122 12.30 9.95 -2.89
CA LYS A 122 11.57 9.87 -4.15
C LYS A 122 10.70 11.12 -4.40
N TYR A 123 10.12 11.70 -3.35
CA TYR A 123 9.30 12.92 -3.45
C TYR A 123 10.09 14.23 -3.21
N ARG A 124 11.40 14.15 -2.96
CA ARG A 124 12.26 15.31 -2.66
C ARG A 124 12.67 16.15 -3.89
N PRO A 125 13.05 15.59 -5.06
CA PRO A 125 13.52 16.41 -6.17
C PRO A 125 12.35 17.22 -6.75
N GLY A 126 12.52 18.55 -6.79
CA GLY A 126 11.53 19.49 -7.30
C GLY A 126 10.57 20.05 -6.26
N SER A 127 10.55 19.57 -5.00
CA SER A 127 9.63 20.12 -4.00
C SER A 127 9.97 21.57 -3.62
N THR A 128 9.04 22.48 -3.87
CA THR A 128 9.12 23.87 -3.43
C THR A 128 8.84 23.96 -1.93
N ILE A 129 9.45 24.90 -1.20
CA ILE A 129 9.28 25.02 0.26
C ILE A 129 8.45 26.26 0.58
N CYS A 130 7.34 26.07 1.31
CA CYS A 130 6.64 27.17 1.95
C CYS A 130 7.30 27.48 3.30
N HIS A 131 7.59 28.75 3.59
CA HIS A 131 8.17 29.16 4.87
C HIS A 131 7.26 28.87 6.08
N THR A 132 5.95 28.77 5.87
CA THR A 132 4.96 28.52 6.94
C THR A 132 4.65 27.03 7.11
N HIS A 133 4.44 26.32 6.00
CA HIS A 133 3.90 24.94 6.00
C HIS A 133 4.92 23.87 5.56
N GLY A 134 6.14 24.28 5.19
CA GLY A 134 7.20 23.35 4.77
C GLY A 134 7.06 22.87 3.33
N LEU A 135 7.58 21.68 3.06
CA LEU A 135 7.68 21.09 1.72
C LEU A 135 6.32 20.98 1.05
N ARG A 136 6.28 21.31 -0.24
CA ARG A 136 5.12 21.15 -1.09
C ARG A 136 5.20 19.80 -1.82
N PRO A 137 4.17 18.93 -1.70
CA PRO A 137 4.16 17.65 -2.41
C PRO A 137 4.07 17.82 -3.93
N GLU A 138 3.49 18.94 -4.41
CA GLU A 138 3.48 19.31 -5.81
C GLU A 138 4.82 19.98 -6.21
N PRO A 139 5.65 19.37 -7.08
CA PRO A 139 6.99 19.86 -7.42
C PRO A 139 6.99 21.08 -8.34
N ASP A 140 5.86 21.38 -8.96
CA ASP A 140 5.64 22.53 -9.84
C ASP A 140 4.77 23.61 -9.16
N ALA A 141 4.59 23.52 -7.84
CA ALA A 141 3.81 24.51 -7.10
C ALA A 141 4.43 25.91 -7.21
N LEU A 142 3.66 26.82 -7.79
CA LEU A 142 3.91 28.27 -7.74
C LEU A 142 3.35 28.90 -6.46
N PHE A 143 2.31 28.30 -5.89
CA PHE A 143 1.65 28.74 -4.66
C PHE A 143 1.55 27.61 -3.64
N CYS A 144 1.55 27.97 -2.36
CA CYS A 144 1.27 27.03 -1.28
C CYS A 144 -0.22 26.62 -1.30
N SER A 145 -0.52 25.33 -1.46
CA SER A 145 -1.89 24.80 -1.40
C SER A 145 -2.61 25.01 -0.05
N GLU A 146 -1.88 25.38 1.01
CA GLU A 146 -2.42 25.50 2.37
C GLU A 146 -2.53 26.95 2.87
N CYS A 147 -1.58 27.84 2.56
CA CYS A 147 -1.70 29.29 2.87
C CYS A 147 -1.92 30.19 1.66
N GLY A 148 -1.82 29.68 0.44
CA GLY A 148 -1.93 30.48 -0.79
C GLY A 148 -0.73 31.39 -1.08
N ASN A 149 0.33 31.41 -0.28
CA ASN A 149 1.48 32.28 -0.53
C ASN A 149 2.25 31.88 -1.80
N PHE A 150 2.72 32.88 -2.54
CA PHE A 150 3.61 32.71 -3.69
C PHE A 150 4.98 32.17 -3.26
N LEU A 151 5.38 31.02 -3.79
CA LEU A 151 6.51 30.24 -3.28
C LEU A 151 7.89 30.78 -3.68
N PRO A 152 8.09 31.45 -4.82
CA PRO A 152 9.34 32.17 -5.09
C PRO A 152 9.59 33.35 -4.12
N GLY A 153 8.55 33.80 -3.39
CA GLY A 153 8.63 34.82 -2.34
C GLY A 153 9.01 36.23 -2.79
N LYS A 154 9.39 36.41 -4.05
CA LYS A 154 9.78 37.69 -4.66
C LYS A 154 9.26 37.78 -6.09
N CYS A 155 8.87 38.97 -6.50
CA CYS A 155 8.51 39.26 -7.88
C CYS A 155 9.74 39.18 -8.79
N GLU A 156 9.65 38.45 -9.90
CA GLU A 156 10.75 38.30 -10.87
C GLU A 156 11.03 39.61 -11.64
N GLN A 157 10.05 40.50 -11.77
CA GLN A 157 10.22 41.75 -12.50
C GLN A 157 10.85 42.86 -11.65
N CYS A 158 10.38 43.10 -10.42
CA CYS A 158 10.82 44.23 -9.60
C CYS A 158 11.58 43.83 -8.32
N GLY A 159 11.64 42.54 -7.98
CA GLY A 159 12.32 42.04 -6.79
C GLY A 159 11.59 42.27 -5.46
N ALA A 160 10.41 42.90 -5.47
CA ALA A 160 9.61 43.12 -4.26
C ALA A 160 9.19 41.78 -3.63
N THR A 161 9.21 41.70 -2.30
CA THR A 161 8.77 40.51 -1.55
C THR A 161 7.27 40.34 -1.65
N VAL A 162 6.81 39.15 -2.02
CA VAL A 162 5.40 38.81 -2.12
C VAL A 162 4.98 38.10 -0.84
N THR A 163 4.28 38.81 0.04
CA THR A 163 3.84 38.27 1.34
C THR A 163 2.33 38.08 1.43
N ALA A 164 1.57 38.60 0.45
CA ALA A 164 0.12 38.47 0.42
C ALA A 164 -0.29 37.07 -0.02
N ALA A 165 -1.15 36.42 0.77
CA ALA A 165 -1.75 35.14 0.45
C ALA A 165 -2.62 35.25 -0.81
N GLY A 166 -2.43 34.33 -1.75
CA GLY A 166 -3.16 34.30 -3.03
C GLY A 166 -2.78 35.42 -4.00
N ALA A 167 -1.61 36.05 -3.83
CA ALA A 167 -1.18 37.13 -4.71
C ALA A 167 -0.88 36.63 -6.13
N HIS A 168 -1.81 36.85 -7.06
CA HIS A 168 -1.58 36.62 -8.50
C HIS A 168 -0.82 37.77 -9.18
N PHE A 169 -0.79 38.95 -8.55
CA PHE A 169 -0.13 40.15 -9.04
C PHE A 169 0.78 40.75 -7.96
N CYS A 170 1.90 41.34 -8.38
CA CYS A 170 2.79 42.09 -7.50
C CYS A 170 2.12 43.40 -7.08
N THR A 171 2.04 43.65 -5.77
CA THR A 171 1.44 44.87 -5.23
C THR A 171 2.26 46.13 -5.48
N GLU A 172 3.54 45.98 -5.84
CA GLU A 172 4.44 47.12 -6.07
C GLU A 172 4.49 47.54 -7.55
N CYS A 173 4.65 46.58 -8.47
CA CYS A 173 4.82 46.86 -9.90
C CYS A 173 3.68 46.38 -10.80
N GLY A 174 2.69 45.65 -10.26
CA GLY A 174 1.56 45.11 -11.01
C GLY A 174 1.88 43.89 -11.90
N HIS A 175 3.12 43.36 -11.87
CA HIS A 175 3.49 42.17 -12.64
C HIS A 175 2.70 40.94 -12.20
N VAL A 176 2.30 40.09 -13.14
CA VAL A 176 1.69 38.79 -12.85
C VAL A 176 2.74 37.87 -12.24
N LEU A 177 2.48 37.30 -11.06
CA LEU A 177 3.46 36.50 -10.33
C LEU A 177 3.49 35.04 -10.77
N ALA A 178 2.41 34.55 -11.39
CA ALA A 178 2.29 33.19 -11.91
C ALA A 178 1.50 33.20 -13.22
N ALA A 179 2.06 32.60 -14.27
CA ALA A 179 1.36 32.30 -15.52
C ALA A 179 1.07 30.80 -15.61
#